data_AF-A0A5C5S9M5-F1
#
_entry.id   AF-A0A5C5S9M5-F1
#
_cell.length_a   1.000
_cell.length_b   1.000
_cell.length_c   1.000
_cell.angle_alpha   90.00
_cell.angle_beta   90.00
_cell.angle_gamma   90.00
#
_symmetry.space_group_name_H-M   'P 1'
#
loop_
_entity.id
_entity.type
_entity.pdbx_description
1 polymer ?
#
loop_
_entity_poly.entity_id
_entity_poly.type
_entity_poly.pdbx_seq_one_letter_code
_entity_poly.pdbx_strand_id
1 'polypeptide(L)'
;MLDKKNFREIDFYGRSVFVETCFTAYRDSEAKTCMVVEPDYTDFNAVLIYDQEADAIRILPRWQTNFVLKDEAIYIIREQFDGQ
;
A
#
# COMPACT_ATOMS: atom_id res chain seq x y z
N MET A 1 0.87 -6.06 -17.50
CA MET A 1 0.73 -7.25 -16.63
C MET A 1 1.57 -6.95 -15.39
N LEU A 2 1.01 -6.98 -14.17
CA LEU A 2 1.77 -6.70 -12.94
C LEU A 2 2.75 -7.85 -12.70
N ASP A 3 4.06 -7.61 -12.89
CA ASP A 3 5.10 -8.60 -12.61
C ASP A 3 5.31 -8.69 -11.09
N LYS A 4 5.01 -9.85 -10.49
CA LYS A 4 5.15 -10.09 -9.05
C LYS A 4 6.57 -9.88 -8.53
N LYS A 5 7.60 -9.88 -9.39
CA LYS A 5 8.99 -9.62 -8.99
C LYS A 5 9.22 -8.23 -8.41
N ASN A 6 8.35 -7.27 -8.72
CA ASN A 6 8.48 -5.88 -8.27
C ASN A 6 7.68 -5.59 -7.00
N PHE A 7 7.13 -6.60 -6.34
CA PHE A 7 6.27 -6.41 -5.16
C PHE A 7 6.81 -7.14 -3.94
N ARG A 8 6.68 -6.50 -2.78
CA ARG A 8 6.78 -7.13 -1.47
C ARG A 8 5.38 -7.36 -0.93
N GLU A 9 5.10 -8.58 -0.48
CA GLU A 9 3.85 -8.90 0.21
C GLU A 9 3.96 -8.56 1.70
N ILE A 10 2.88 -8.02 2.24
CA ILE A 10 2.70 -7.66 3.65
C ILE A 10 1.34 -8.21 4.08
N ASP A 11 1.31 -8.98 5.16
CA ASP A 11 0.06 -9.31 5.84
C ASP A 11 -0.38 -8.11 6.69
N PHE A 12 -1.58 -7.60 6.40
CA PHE A 12 -2.19 -6.52 7.15
C PHE A 12 -3.60 -6.92 7.56
N TYR A 13 -3.74 -7.42 8.79
CA TYR A 13 -5.01 -7.84 9.41
C TYR A 13 -5.79 -8.84 8.55
N GLY A 14 -5.11 -9.89 8.06
CA GLY A 14 -5.74 -10.97 7.28
C GLY A 14 -5.96 -10.63 5.80
N ARG A 15 -5.41 -9.52 5.32
CA ARG A 15 -5.41 -9.12 3.91
C ARG A 15 -3.98 -9.09 3.38
N SER A 16 -3.77 -9.67 2.21
CA SER A 16 -2.50 -9.55 1.48
C SER A 16 -2.40 -8.16 0.83
N VAL A 17 -1.37 -7.41 1.22
CA VAL A 17 -1.03 -6.11 0.65
C VAL A 17 0.29 -6.26 -0.11
N PHE A 18 0.27 -6.00 -1.41
CA PHE A 18 1.44 -6.02 -2.28
C PHE A 18 1.92 -4.59 -2.51
N VAL A 19 3.09 -4.26 -1.97
CA VAL A 19 3.70 -2.93 -2.08
C VAL A 19 4.85 -3.01 -3.08
N GLU A 20 4.86 -2.12 -4.07
CA GLU A 20 5.96 -2.06 -5.04
C GLU A 20 7.30 -1.82 -4.34
N THR A 21 8.38 -2.47 -4.79
CA THR A 21 9.68 -2.50 -4.11
C THR A 21 10.37 -1.13 -4.03
N CYS A 22 9.91 -0.13 -4.79
CA CYS A 22 10.37 1.25 -4.65
C CYS A 22 9.83 1.94 -3.40
N PHE A 23 8.84 1.36 -2.72
CA PHE A 23 8.33 1.85 -1.45
C PHE A 23 8.83 1.02 -0.27
N THR A 24 8.83 1.65 0.90
CA THR A 24 8.96 1.03 2.21
C THR A 24 7.63 1.11 2.93
N ALA A 25 7.29 0.07 3.68
CA ALA A 25 6.08 0.03 4.49
C ALA A 25 6.44 -0.10 5.97
N TYR A 26 5.84 0.74 6.80
CA TYR A 26 6.02 0.80 8.25
C TYR A 26 4.69 0.48 8.93
N ARG A 27 4.66 -0.59 9.72
CA ARG A 27 3.47 -1.02 10.46
C ARG A 27 3.49 -0.48 11.88
N ASP A 28 2.38 0.11 12.29
CA ASP A 28 2.08 0.44 13.69
C ASP A 28 0.92 -0.45 14.16
N SER A 29 1.21 -1.36 15.09
CA SER A 29 0.21 -2.30 15.59
C SER A 29 -0.74 -1.67 16.61
N GLU A 30 -0.30 -0.64 17.34
CA GLU A 30 -1.13 0.06 18.32
C GLU A 30 -2.14 0.96 17.60
N ALA A 31 -1.66 1.74 16.63
CA ALA A 31 -2.52 2.58 15.79
C ALA A 31 -3.31 1.78 14.74
N LYS A 32 -2.99 0.48 14.55
CA LYS A 32 -3.55 -0.40 13.52
C LYS A 32 -3.40 0.19 12.11
N THR A 33 -2.24 0.77 11.84
CA THR A 33 -1.93 1.42 10.57
C THR A 33 -0.72 0.78 9.87
N CYS A 34 -0.65 0.94 8.55
CA CYS A 34 0.53 0.65 7.76
C CYS A 34 0.79 1.86 6.85
N MET A 35 1.90 2.55 7.07
CA MET A 35 2.32 3.70 6.30
C MET A 35 3.28 3.27 5.21
N VAL A 36 3.01 3.66 3.96
CA VAL A 36 3.85 3.38 2.80
C VAL A 36 4.50 4.67 2.35
N VAL A 37 5.82 4.69 2.23
CA VAL A 37 6.66 5.85 1.88
C VAL A 37 7.73 5.46 0.87
N GLU A 38 8.18 6.39 0.03
CA GLU A 38 9.42 6.22 -0.73
C GLU A 38 10.65 6.46 0.16
N PRO A 39 11.73 5.64 0.08
CA PRO A 39 12.92 5.76 0.92
C PRO A 39 13.58 7.15 0.90
N ASP A 40 13.47 7.88 -0.21
CA ASP A 40 14.12 9.18 -0.42
C ASP A 40 13.18 10.38 -0.19
N TYR A 41 11.93 10.13 0.23
CA TYR A 41 10.92 11.17 0.46
C TYR A 41 10.56 11.27 1.93
N THR A 42 10.31 12.50 2.39
CA THR A 42 9.89 12.78 3.77
C THR A 42 8.38 12.65 3.99
N ASP A 43 7.61 12.42 2.93
CA ASP A 43 6.15 12.35 2.96
C ASP A 43 5.63 10.93 2.67
N PHE A 44 4.40 10.64 3.09
CA PHE A 44 3.78 9.33 2.88
C PHE A 44 3.06 9.26 1.54
N ASN A 45 3.15 8.09 0.89
CA ASN A 45 2.46 7.73 -0.34
C ASN A 45 1.05 7.20 -0.02
N ALA A 46 0.94 6.35 1.01
CA ALA A 46 -0.32 5.79 1.46
C ALA A 46 -0.32 5.52 2.97
N VAL A 47 -1.51 5.56 3.59
CA VAL A 47 -1.72 4.98 4.92
C VAL A 47 -2.89 4.01 4.85
N LEU A 48 -2.63 2.74 5.16
CA LEU A 48 -3.68 1.75 5.39
C LEU A 48 -4.08 1.80 6.86
N ILE A 49 -5.37 1.78 7.14
CA ILE A 49 -5.94 1.83 8.49
C ILE A 49 -6.91 0.66 8.60
N TYR A 50 -6.69 -0.22 9.57
CA TYR A 50 -7.63 -1.28 9.87
C TYR A 50 -8.75 -0.76 10.79
N ASP A 51 -9.96 -0.72 10.25
CA ASP A 51 -11.19 -0.40 10.97
C ASP A 51 -11.80 -1.69 11.53
N GLN A 52 -11.66 -1.86 12.84
CA GLN A 52 -12.12 -3.07 13.52
C GLN A 52 -13.65 -3.18 13.58
N GLU A 53 -14.38 -2.07 13.61
CA GLU A 53 -15.85 -2.11 13.68
C GLU A 53 -16.45 -2.55 12.34
N ALA A 54 -15.85 -2.08 11.24
CA ALA A 54 -16.29 -2.43 9.89
C ALA A 54 -15.63 -3.71 9.33
N ASP A 55 -14.66 -4.29 10.06
CA ASP A 55 -13.80 -5.39 9.60
C ASP A 55 -13.20 -5.11 8.20
N ALA A 56 -12.66 -3.90 8.04
CA ALA A 56 -12.26 -3.38 6.74
C ALA A 56 -10.95 -2.60 6.81
N ILE A 57 -10.21 -2.59 5.69
CA ILE A 57 -9.06 -1.70 5.51
C ILE A 57 -9.53 -0.44 4.79
N ARG A 58 -9.35 0.71 5.44
CA ARG A 58 -9.47 2.02 4.81
C ARG A 58 -8.09 2.42 4.30
N ILE A 59 -8.05 3.01 3.10
CA ILE A 59 -6.81 3.49 2.51
C ILE A 59 -6.92 5.01 2.42
N LEU A 60 -5.95 5.71 3.01
CA LEU A 60 -5.74 7.15 2.84
C LEU A 60 -4.63 7.35 1.80
N PRO A 61 -4.99 7.59 0.53
CA PRO A 61 -4.02 7.87 -0.50
C PRO A 61 -3.48 9.30 -0.36
N ARG A 62 -2.19 9.51 -0.61
CA ARG A 62 -1.63 10.85 -0.92
C ARG A 62 -1.09 10.85 -2.35
N TRP A 63 -0.70 12.05 -2.83
CA TRP A 63 -0.26 12.35 -4.21
C TRP A 63 0.48 11.19 -4.90
N GLN A 64 0.10 10.89 -6.15
CA GLN A 64 0.79 9.96 -7.08
C GLN A 64 0.83 8.47 -6.70
N THR A 65 0.02 8.01 -5.73
CA THR A 65 -0.06 6.59 -5.40
C THR A 65 -1.33 5.98 -5.97
N ASN A 66 -1.18 4.95 -6.80
CA ASN A 66 -2.28 4.21 -7.38
C ASN A 66 -2.55 2.92 -6.59
N PHE A 67 -3.81 2.54 -6.54
CA PHE A 67 -4.27 1.35 -5.83
C PHE A 67 -5.06 0.47 -6.78
N VAL A 68 -4.69 -0.82 -6.82
CA VAL A 68 -5.43 -1.81 -7.59
C VAL A 68 -5.95 -2.86 -6.62
N LEU A 69 -7.26 -3.10 -6.65
CA LEU A 69 -7.89 -4.22 -5.96
C LEU A 69 -7.96 -5.40 -6.94
N LYS A 70 -7.38 -6.54 -6.58
CA LYS A 70 -7.42 -7.75 -7.40
C LYS A 70 -7.47 -8.99 -6.53
N ASP A 71 -8.45 -9.86 -6.76
CA ASP A 71 -8.59 -11.15 -6.09
C ASP A 71 -8.41 -11.04 -4.56
N GLU A 72 -9.11 -10.07 -3.95
CA GLU A 72 -9.08 -9.73 -2.50
C GLU A 72 -7.78 -9.13 -1.95
N ALA A 73 -6.75 -8.94 -2.79
CA ALA A 73 -5.52 -8.29 -2.41
C ALA A 73 -5.49 -6.81 -2.79
N ILE A 74 -4.73 -6.03 -2.01
CA ILE A 74 -4.48 -4.60 -2.24
C ILE A 74 -3.09 -4.45 -2.86
N TYR A 75 -3.00 -3.81 -4.02
CA TYR A 75 -1.72 -3.47 -4.66
C TYR A 75 -1.48 -1.97 -4.54
N ILE A 76 -0.31 -1.60 -4.04
CA ILE A 76 0.15 -0.20 -3.91
C ILE A 76 1.29 -0.01 -4.89
N ILE A 77 1.01 0.76 -5.93
CA ILE A 77 1.91 0.97 -7.07
C ILE A 77 2.27 2.45 -7.24
N ARG A 78 3.49 2.69 -7.67
CA ARG A 78 3.89 3.98 -8.20
C ARG A 78 3.20 4.12 -9.54
N GLU A 79 2.49 5.22 -9.74
CA GLU A 79 1.98 5.54 -11.07
C GLU A 79 3.19 5.64 -12.02
N GLN A 80 3.35 4.68 -12.93
CA GLN A 80 4.13 4.97 -14.14
C GLN A 80 3.29 5.95 -14.93
N PHE A 81 3.83 7.16 -15.05
CA PHE A 81 3.49 8.14 -16.08
C PHE A 81 3.15 7.40 -17.38
N ASP A 82 1.90 7.43 -17.82
CA ASP A 82 1.55 6.92 -19.15
C ASP A 82 2.33 7.77 -20.16
N GLY A 83 3.34 7.15 -20.75
CA GLY A 83 4.26 7.79 -21.67
C GLY A 83 3.54 8.40 -22.87
N GLN A 84 4.01 9.58 -23.26
CA GLN A 84 4.19 9.85 -24.68
C GLN A 84 5.47 9.16 -25.15
#